data_AF-A0A846C483-F1
#
_entry.id   AF-A0A846C483-F1
#
_cell.length_a   1.000
_cell.length_b   1.000
_cell.length_c   1.000
_cell.angle_alpha   90.00
_cell.angle_beta   90.00
_cell.angle_gamma   90.00
#
_symmetry.space_group_name_H-M   'P 1'
#
loop_
_entity.id
_entity.type
_entity.pdbx_description
1 polymer ?
#
loop_
_entity_poly.entity_id
_entity_poly.type
_entity_poly.pdbx_seq_one_letter_code
_entity_poly.pdbx_strand_id
1 'polypeptide(L)'
;MTTSTGLPIINYSVRVSPWGEDSVINTCYTVVIGAELNPDLLEFLLRANSNMQFGGFSLDTDGNILFEHSIVGSICDQNELEVSVLAVLEVADDYDDKIVERWGGKRGLDIPPQ
;
A
#
# COMPACT_ATOMS: atom_id res chain seq x y z
N MET A 1 -28.62 -6.92 -9.12
CA MET A 1 -27.47 -7.72 -8.65
C MET A 1 -26.22 -6.93 -8.96
N THR A 2 -25.77 -6.11 -8.03
CA THR A 2 -24.48 -5.42 -8.08
C THR A 2 -23.47 -6.33 -7.40
N THR A 3 -22.61 -6.97 -8.18
CA THR A 3 -21.44 -7.66 -7.65
C THR A 3 -20.45 -6.59 -7.20
N SER A 4 -20.53 -6.19 -5.94
CA SER A 4 -19.41 -5.59 -5.23
C SER A 4 -18.34 -6.66 -5.12
N THR A 5 -17.41 -6.72 -6.07
CA THR A 5 -16.15 -7.44 -5.90
C THR A 5 -15.36 -6.69 -4.84
N GLY A 6 -15.68 -6.95 -3.57
CA GLY A 6 -14.80 -6.58 -2.47
C GLY A 6 -13.46 -7.26 -2.74
N LEU A 7 -12.40 -6.46 -2.81
CA LEU A 7 -11.05 -6.94 -2.98
C LEU A 7 -10.79 -8.05 -1.95
N PRO A 8 -10.30 -9.24 -2.34
CA PRO A 8 -9.78 -10.18 -1.35
C PRO A 8 -8.71 -9.45 -0.54
N ILE A 9 -8.94 -9.31 0.77
CA ILE A 9 -8.04 -8.63 1.71
C ILE A 9 -6.83 -9.53 2.01
N ILE A 10 -6.03 -9.80 0.99
CA ILE A 10 -4.80 -10.58 1.05
C ILE A 10 -3.62 -9.63 0.92
N ASN A 11 -2.57 -9.81 1.71
CA ASN A 11 -1.35 -8.97 1.71
C ASN A 11 -1.53 -7.53 2.26
N TYR A 12 -2.56 -7.29 3.07
CA TYR A 12 -2.66 -6.10 3.92
C TYR A 12 -2.04 -6.36 5.31
N SER A 13 -1.54 -5.31 5.95
CA SER A 13 -1.12 -5.37 7.35
C SER A 13 -1.39 -4.05 8.07
N VAL A 14 -1.70 -4.15 9.36
CA VAL A 14 -1.70 -3.03 10.30
C VAL A 14 -0.60 -3.29 11.30
N ARG A 15 0.39 -2.40 11.34
CA ARG A 15 1.56 -2.51 12.22
C ARG A 15 1.51 -1.41 13.26
N VAL A 16 1.84 -1.74 14.50
CA VAL A 16 1.99 -0.75 15.57
C VAL A 16 3.44 -0.76 16.02
N SER A 17 4.09 0.39 15.94
CA SER A 17 5.50 0.56 16.31
C SER A 17 5.65 1.65 17.37
N PRO A 18 6.59 1.51 18.32
CA PRO A 18 6.84 2.55 19.31
C PRO A 18 7.41 3.81 18.66
N TRP A 19 6.98 4.99 19.13
CA TRP A 19 7.50 6.29 18.69
C TRP A 19 7.59 7.26 19.88
N GLY A 20 8.73 7.23 20.57
CA GLY A 20 8.90 7.98 21.82
C GLY A 20 7.96 7.46 22.91
N GLU A 21 7.18 8.36 23.50
CA GLU A 21 6.11 8.03 24.47
C GLU A 21 4.77 7.67 23.79
N ASP A 22 4.74 7.66 22.46
CA ASP A 22 3.57 7.35 21.64
C ASP A 22 3.83 6.11 20.76
N SER A 23 2.96 5.87 19.80
CA SER A 23 3.10 4.85 18.77
C SER A 23 2.80 5.42 17.39
N VAL A 24 3.25 4.72 16.36
CA VAL A 24 2.82 4.92 14.98
C VAL A 24 2.08 3.67 14.55
N ILE A 25 0.86 3.86 14.08
CA ILE A 25 0.05 2.82 13.45
C ILE A 25 0.21 2.97 11.95
N ASN A 26 0.67 1.92 11.28
CA ASN A 26 0.94 1.92 9.86
C ASN A 26 0.02 0.90 9.18
N THR A 27 -0.84 1.39 8.29
CA THR A 27 -1.67 0.57 7.40
C THR A 27 -0.93 0.41 6.09
N CYS A 28 -0.71 -0.82 5.64
CA CYS A 28 0.17 -1.12 4.51
C CYS A 28 -0.44 -2.22 3.65
N TYR A 29 -0.23 -2.12 2.33
CA TYR A 29 -0.59 -3.14 1.37
C TYR A 29 0.57 -3.41 0.39
N THR A 30 0.78 -4.66 0.03
CA THR A 30 1.74 -5.03 -1.03
C THR A 30 1.09 -4.86 -2.40
N VAL A 31 1.52 -3.87 -3.17
CA VAL A 31 0.95 -3.51 -4.47
C VAL A 31 1.43 -4.46 -5.56
N VAL A 32 2.75 -4.63 -5.71
CA VAL A 32 3.34 -5.50 -6.75
C VAL A 32 4.58 -6.21 -6.22
N ILE A 33 4.71 -7.49 -6.56
CA ILE A 33 5.86 -8.34 -6.27
C ILE A 33 6.61 -8.66 -7.56
N GLY A 34 7.94 -8.52 -7.52
CA GLY A 34 8.83 -8.93 -8.62
C GLY A 34 8.74 -8.08 -9.89
N ALA A 35 8.34 -6.81 -9.77
CA ALA A 35 8.50 -5.84 -10.86
C ALA A 35 9.99 -5.56 -11.13
N GLU A 36 10.32 -5.20 -12.37
CA GLU A 36 11.68 -4.78 -12.72
C GLU A 36 11.97 -3.38 -12.13
N LEU A 37 12.73 -3.34 -11.04
CA LEU A 37 13.14 -2.09 -10.39
C LEU A 37 14.22 -1.37 -11.21
N ASN A 38 13.78 -0.51 -12.13
CA ASN A 38 14.63 0.35 -12.94
C ASN A 38 14.38 1.85 -12.63
N PRO A 39 15.25 2.78 -13.09
CA PRO A 39 15.10 4.20 -12.79
C PRO A 39 13.76 4.81 -13.23
N ASP A 40 13.15 4.28 -14.29
CA ASP A 40 11.85 4.75 -14.80
C ASP A 40 10.71 4.43 -13.83
N LEU A 41 10.63 3.19 -13.33
CA LEU A 41 9.69 2.81 -12.28
C LEU A 41 9.91 3.62 -10.99
N LEU A 42 11.16 3.77 -10.55
CA LEU A 42 11.46 4.51 -9.31
C LEU A 42 11.08 5.99 -9.44
N GLU A 43 11.32 6.62 -10.59
CA GLU A 43 10.88 7.99 -10.85
C GLU A 43 9.34 8.07 -10.89
N PHE A 44 8.66 7.11 -11.51
CA PHE A 44 7.20 7.03 -11.52
C PHE A 44 6.63 7.00 -10.10
N LEU A 45 7.15 6.14 -9.22
CA LEU A 45 6.71 6.04 -7.83
C LEU A 45 6.97 7.33 -7.04
N LEU A 46 8.14 7.94 -7.20
CA LEU A 46 8.47 9.21 -6.53
C LEU A 46 7.58 10.36 -7.01
N ARG A 47 7.27 10.43 -8.31
CA ARG A 47 6.33 11.42 -8.85
C ARG A 47 4.90 11.15 -8.42
N ALA A 48 4.48 9.89 -8.34
CA ALA A 48 3.19 9.52 -7.78
C ALA A 48 3.08 10.02 -6.33
N ASN A 49 4.09 9.76 -5.50
CA ASN A 49 4.17 10.24 -4.12
C ASN A 49 4.03 11.77 -4.00
N SER A 50 4.60 12.54 -4.94
CA SER A 50 4.46 14.01 -4.93
C SER A 50 3.02 14.51 -5.13
N ASN A 51 2.14 13.68 -5.70
CA ASN A 51 0.74 13.98 -5.91
C ASN A 51 -0.19 13.29 -4.90
N MET A 52 0.34 12.39 -4.07
CA MET A 52 -0.45 11.72 -3.05
C MET A 52 -0.79 12.69 -1.93
N GLN A 53 -2.08 12.82 -1.65
CA GLN A 53 -2.57 13.55 -0.49
C GLN A 53 -2.54 12.68 0.78
N PHE A 54 -2.46 11.36 0.58
CA PHE A 54 -2.63 10.37 1.62
C PHE A 54 -1.71 9.18 1.34
N GLY A 55 -0.85 8.84 2.30
CA GLY A 55 0.09 7.72 2.18
C GLY A 55 1.23 7.93 1.17
N GLY A 56 1.96 6.85 0.88
CA GLY A 56 3.04 6.85 -0.09
C GLY A 56 3.54 5.46 -0.45
N PHE A 57 4.16 5.35 -1.63
CA PHE A 57 4.84 4.15 -2.10
C PHE A 57 6.18 3.97 -1.39
N SER A 58 6.49 2.72 -1.04
CA SER A 58 7.77 2.28 -0.50
C SER A 58 8.20 0.93 -1.11
N LEU A 59 9.42 0.50 -0.78
CA LEU A 59 9.95 -0.82 -1.14
C LEU A 59 10.27 -1.58 0.13
N ASP A 60 9.88 -2.85 0.20
CA ASP A 60 10.36 -3.74 1.26
C ASP A 60 11.76 -4.29 0.96
N THR A 61 12.27 -5.14 1.86
CA THR A 61 13.62 -5.72 1.74
C THR A 61 13.79 -6.64 0.54
N ASP A 62 12.70 -7.18 0.01
CA ASP A 62 12.69 -8.07 -1.16
C ASP A 62 12.43 -7.28 -2.46
N GLY A 63 12.24 -5.96 -2.36
CA GLY A 63 11.95 -5.09 -3.49
C GLY A 63 10.48 -5.12 -3.92
N ASN A 64 9.57 -5.62 -3.08
CA ASN A 64 8.15 -5.53 -3.34
C ASN A 64 7.70 -4.08 -3.14
N ILE A 65 6.83 -3.63 -4.04
CA ILE A 65 6.27 -2.29 -3.99
C ILE A 65 5.12 -2.30 -3.01
N LEU A 66 5.20 -1.47 -1.98
CA LEU A 66 4.18 -1.28 -0.98
C LEU A 66 3.51 0.07 -1.16
N PHE A 67 2.28 0.20 -0.67
CA PHE A 67 1.65 1.48 -0.41
C PHE A 67 1.20 1.52 1.05
N GLU A 68 1.54 2.58 1.76
CA GLU A 68 1.31 2.67 3.20
C GLU A 68 0.95 4.07 3.68
N HIS A 69 0.24 4.11 4.81
CA HIS A 69 -0.12 5.34 5.51
C HIS A 69 0.13 5.17 7.00
N SER A 70 0.62 6.23 7.66
CA SER A 70 1.00 6.24 9.07
C SER A 70 0.12 7.21 9.86
N ILE A 71 -0.40 6.74 10.98
CA ILE A 71 -1.24 7.48 11.92
C ILE A 71 -0.52 7.56 13.26
N VAL A 72 -0.57 8.71 13.93
CA VAL A 72 -0.07 8.87 15.29
C VAL A 72 -1.02 8.16 16.25
N GLY A 73 -0.51 7.24 17.06
CA GLY A 73 -1.32 6.32 17.84
C GLY A 73 -2.20 7.00 18.88
N SER A 74 -1.72 8.07 19.53
CA SER A 74 -2.49 8.81 20.53
C SER A 74 -3.74 9.53 20.00
N ILE A 75 -3.80 9.80 18.69
CA ILE A 75 -4.94 10.45 18.04
C ILE A 75 -5.77 9.50 17.17
N CYS A 76 -5.27 8.28 16.93
CA CYS A 76 -5.94 7.30 16.10
C CYS A 76 -7.23 6.83 16.75
N ASP A 77 -8.36 7.09 16.10
CA ASP A 77 -9.64 6.48 16.43
C ASP A 77 -10.01 5.36 15.46
N GLN A 78 -11.07 4.62 15.79
CA GLN A 78 -11.52 3.50 14.98
C GLN A 78 -11.88 3.91 13.54
N ASN A 79 -12.49 5.08 13.37
CA ASN A 79 -12.93 5.57 12.08
C ASN A 79 -11.74 6.03 11.22
N GLU A 80 -10.77 6.71 11.81
CA GLU A 80 -9.52 7.09 11.15
C GLU A 80 -8.75 5.86 10.66
N LEU A 81 -8.66 4.81 11.49
CA LEU A 81 -8.00 3.56 11.10
C LEU A 81 -8.75 2.87 9.95
N GLU A 82 -10.07 2.78 10.00
CA GLU A 82 -10.89 2.18 8.94
C GLU A 82 -10.73 2.93 7.61
N VAL A 83 -10.83 4.26 7.64
CA VAL A 83 -10.61 5.12 6.46
C VAL A 83 -9.21 4.93 5.90
N SER A 84 -8.19 4.84 6.77
CA SER A 84 -6.81 4.62 6.35
C SER A 84 -6.61 3.29 5.64
N VAL A 85 -7.19 2.20 6.16
CA VAL A 85 -7.13 0.88 5.53
C VAL A 85 -7.81 0.92 4.15
N LEU A 86 -9.01 1.49 4.06
CA LEU A 86 -9.75 1.55 2.80
C LEU A 86 -9.02 2.39 1.74
N ALA A 87 -8.49 3.55 2.12
CA ALA A 87 -7.74 4.41 1.21
C ALA A 87 -6.45 3.74 0.70
N VAL A 88 -5.75 3.00 1.55
CA VAL A 88 -4.56 2.22 1.13
C VAL A 88 -4.93 1.15 0.11
N LEU A 89 -6.04 0.43 0.33
CA LEU A 89 -6.51 -0.61 -0.60
C LEU A 89 -6.96 -0.02 -1.95
N GLU A 90 -7.69 1.10 -1.94
CA GLU A 90 -8.15 1.78 -3.15
C GLU A 90 -6.98 2.27 -4.01
N VAL A 91 -5.98 2.91 -3.39
CA VAL A 91 -4.79 3.37 -4.14
C VAL A 91 -3.94 2.18 -4.63
N ALA A 92 -3.85 1.10 -3.86
CA ALA A 92 -3.11 -0.08 -4.30
C ALA A 92 -3.74 -0.72 -5.54
N ASP A 93 -5.05 -0.92 -5.55
CA ASP A 93 -5.82 -1.46 -6.69
C ASP A 93 -5.70 -0.53 -7.92
N ASP A 94 -5.71 0.79 -7.71
CA ASP A 94 -5.55 1.75 -8.79
C ASP A 94 -4.18 1.66 -9.49
N TYR A 95 -3.13 1.21 -8.79
CA TYR A 95 -1.75 1.26 -9.29
C TYR A 95 -1.18 -0.10 -9.66
N ASP A 96 -1.74 -1.22 -9.19
CA ASP A 96 -1.16 -2.53 -9.42
C ASP A 96 -1.14 -2.92 -10.91
N ASP A 97 -2.25 -2.74 -11.64
CA ASP A 97 -2.37 -2.97 -13.07
C ASP A 97 -1.42 -2.03 -13.84
N LYS A 98 -1.41 -0.73 -13.48
CA LYS A 98 -0.55 0.28 -14.12
C LYS A 98 0.92 -0.08 -14.02
N ILE A 99 1.34 -0.62 -12.87
CA ILE A 99 2.72 -1.01 -12.64
C ILE A 99 3.03 -2.31 -13.38
N VAL A 100 2.19 -3.32 -13.25
CA VAL A 100 2.40 -4.63 -13.89
C VAL A 100 2.43 -4.53 -15.41
N GLU A 101 1.56 -3.72 -16.01
CA GLU A 101 1.53 -3.50 -17.46
C GLU A 101 2.84 -2.93 -18.03
N ARG A 102 3.57 -2.12 -17.24
CA ARG A 102 4.75 -1.39 -17.73
C ARG A 102 6.07 -2.01 -17.28
N TRP A 103 6.12 -2.54 -16.06
CA TRP A 103 7.35 -3.02 -15.42
C TRP A 103 7.25 -4.50 -14.98
N GLY A 104 6.15 -5.18 -15.30
CA GLY A 104 5.95 -6.59 -15.00
C GLY A 104 5.73 -6.87 -13.51
N GLY A 105 5.96 -8.13 -13.11
CA GLY A 105 5.68 -8.62 -11.77
C GLY A 105 4.27 -9.21 -11.64
N LYS A 106 3.79 -9.30 -10.41
CA LYS A 106 2.45 -9.80 -10.06
C LYS A 106 1.81 -8.86 -9.06
N ARG A 107 0.52 -8.59 -9.26
CA ARG A 107 -0.30 -7.80 -8.33
C ARG A 107 -0.34 -8.52 -6.98
N GLY A 108 -0.26 -7.78 -5.89
CA GLY A 108 -0.38 -8.37 -4.55
C GLY A 108 -1.71 -9.10 -4.35
N LEU A 109 -2.76 -8.64 -5.03
CA LEU A 109 -4.08 -9.28 -5.04
C LEU A 109 -4.09 -10.69 -5.65
N ASP A 110 -3.13 -11.01 -6.53
CA ASP A 110 -3.07 -12.31 -7.20
C ASP A 110 -2.21 -13.33 -6.43
N ILE A 111 -1.65 -12.94 -5.28
CA ILE A 111 -0.70 -13.74 -4.52
C ILE A 111 -1.40 -14.39 -3.33
N PRO A 112 -1.36 -15.74 -3.21
CA PRO A 112 -1.94 -16.43 -2.07
C PRO A 112 -1.35 -15.95 -0.74
N PRO A 113 -2.15 -15.90 0.33
CA PRO A 113 -1.62 -15.62 1.67
C PRO A 113 -0.57 -16.67 2.05
N GLN A 114 0.50 -16.20 2.71
CA GLN A 114 1.55 -17.06 3.30
C GLN A 114 1.16 -17.52 4.71
#